data_AF-A0A967M3N2-F1
#
_entry.id   AF-A0A967M3N2-F1
#
_cell.length_a   1.000
_cell.length_b   1.000
_cell.length_c   1.000
_cell.angle_alpha   90.00
_cell.angle_beta   90.00
_cell.angle_gamma   90.00
#
_symmetry.space_group_name_H-M   'P 1'
#
loop_
_entity.id
_entity.type
_entity.pdbx_description
1 polymer ?
#
loop_
_entity_poly.entity_id
_entity_poly.type
_entity_poly.pdbx_seq_one_letter_code
_entity_poly.pdbx_strand_id
1 'polypeptide(L)'
;MAECRTRHLAPRRRAVQWSLGLLLVLVPFIRFDGRSLLRIDLDSLSLIAFGHIFRLEDLELALGLSVLLVLFFLLATLVLGRVWCGWACPQTA
;
A
#
# COMPACT_ATOMS: atom_id res chain seq x y z
N MET A 1 -0.28 -9.07 -34.93
CA MET A 1 -0.80 -7.68 -34.87
C MET A 1 -0.63 -7.00 -33.49
N ALA A 2 0.05 -7.60 -32.49
CA ALA A 2 0.24 -6.98 -31.17
C ALA A 2 1.51 -6.08 -31.05
N GLU A 3 2.51 -6.30 -31.90
CA GLU A 3 3.80 -5.60 -31.86
C GLU A 3 3.73 -4.06 -32.03
N CYS A 4 2.75 -3.54 -32.80
CA CYS A 4 2.73 -2.12 -33.17
C CYS A 4 2.20 -1.20 -32.05
N ARG A 5 1.40 -1.73 -31.10
CA ARG A 5 0.82 -0.93 -30.00
C ARG A 5 1.82 -0.72 -28.86
N THR A 6 2.67 -1.70 -28.56
CA THR A 6 3.63 -1.64 -27.44
C THR A 6 4.72 -0.57 -27.64
N ARG A 7 5.07 -0.25 -28.90
CA ARG A 7 6.13 0.71 -29.26
C ARG A 7 5.84 2.15 -28.79
N HIS A 8 4.58 2.59 -28.82
CA HIS A 8 4.17 3.93 -28.39
C HIS A 8 3.94 4.05 -26.87
N LEU A 9 3.58 2.96 -26.18
CA LEU A 9 3.38 2.93 -24.73
C LEU A 9 4.70 2.80 -23.95
N ALA A 10 5.75 2.27 -24.59
CA ALA A 10 7.08 2.10 -24.00
C ALA A 10 7.73 3.39 -23.45
N PRO A 11 7.73 4.55 -24.15
CA PRO A 11 8.28 5.79 -23.59
C PRO A 11 7.47 6.32 -22.41
N ARG A 12 6.13 6.27 -22.47
CA ARG A 12 5.25 6.72 -21.38
C ARG A 12 5.40 5.84 -20.14
N ARG A 13 5.48 4.52 -20.30
CA ARG A 13 5.76 3.59 -19.18
C ARG A 13 7.10 3.89 -18.52
N ARG A 14 8.15 4.09 -19.33
CA ARG A 14 9.48 4.42 -18.80
C ARG A 14 9.46 5.76 -18.05
N ALA A 15 8.82 6.79 -18.60
CA ALA A 15 8.69 8.08 -17.92
C ALA A 15 8.03 7.95 -16.53
N VAL A 16 6.92 7.20 -16.44
CA VAL A 16 6.24 6.95 -15.14
C VAL A 16 7.11 6.14 -14.19
N GLN A 17 7.83 5.12 -14.68
CA GLN A 17 8.74 4.32 -13.86
C GLN A 17 9.88 5.16 -13.28
N TRP A 18 10.52 5.97 -14.12
CA TRP A 18 11.59 6.86 -13.70
C TRP A 18 11.09 7.96 -12.77
N SER A 19 9.92 8.55 -13.05
CA SER A 19 9.35 9.57 -12.17
C SER A 19 8.97 8.99 -10.80
N LEU A 20 8.36 7.81 -10.77
CA LEU A 20 7.99 7.15 -9.51
C LEU A 20 9.23 6.72 -8.73
N GLY A 21 10.24 6.17 -9.41
CA GLY A 21 11.51 5.80 -8.79
C GLY A 21 12.23 7.01 -8.20
N LEU A 22 12.31 8.12 -8.95
CA LEU A 22 12.90 9.36 -8.47
C LEU A 22 12.16 9.91 -7.25
N LEU A 23 10.82 9.90 -7.29
CA LEU A 23 10.00 10.37 -6.18
C LEU A 23 10.22 9.52 -4.93
N LEU A 24 10.19 8.19 -5.04
CA LEU A 24 10.44 7.27 -3.92
C LEU A 24 11.82 7.47 -3.29
N VAL A 25 12.85 7.71 -4.11
CA VAL A 25 14.22 7.96 -3.62
C VAL A 25 14.34 9.33 -2.97
N LEU A 26 13.63 10.36 -3.48
CA LEU A 26 13.68 11.71 -2.93
C LEU A 26 12.91 11.86 -1.60
N VAL A 27 11.83 11.09 -1.40
CA VAL A 27 10.98 11.13 -0.20
C VAL A 27 11.77 11.19 1.13
N PRO A 28 12.75 10.32 1.43
CA PRO A 28 13.47 10.38 2.71
C PRO A 28 14.32 11.64 2.90
N PHE A 29 14.80 12.26 1.81
CA PHE A 29 15.69 13.41 1.85
C PHE A 29 14.96 14.75 1.96
N ILE A 30 13.67 14.78 1.63
CA ILE A 30 12.84 15.98 1.81
C ILE A 30 12.67 16.18 3.32
N ARG A 31 12.92 17.41 3.78
CA ARG A 31 12.78 17.79 5.19
C ARG A 31 11.50 18.60 5.35
N PHE A 32 10.67 18.22 6.30
CA PHE A 32 9.46 18.96 6.68
C PHE A 32 9.61 19.35 8.15
N ASP A 33 9.48 20.64 8.47
CA ASP A 33 9.56 21.17 9.83
C ASP A 33 10.87 20.80 10.59
N GLY A 34 12.00 20.84 9.89
CA GLY A 34 13.33 20.53 10.46
C GLY A 34 13.64 19.05 10.67
N ARG A 35 12.69 18.14 10.40
CA ARG A 35 12.86 16.68 10.47
C ARG A 35 12.81 16.05 9.07
N SER A 36 13.55 14.95 8.87
CA SER A 36 13.49 14.19 7.60
C SER A 36 12.13 13.53 7.47
N LEU A 37 11.57 13.48 6.26
CA LEU A 37 10.24 12.90 6.03
C LEU A 37 10.14 11.42 6.37
N LEU A 38 11.25 10.68 6.25
CA LEU A 38 11.35 9.29 6.62
C LEU A 38 12.70 9.06 7.30
N ARG A 39 12.71 8.91 8.62
CA ARG A 39 13.91 8.61 9.41
C ARG A 39 13.58 7.53 10.43
N ILE A 40 14.47 6.55 10.55
CA ILE A 40 14.38 5.48 11.55
C ILE A 40 15.42 5.78 12.63
N ASP A 41 14.97 6.07 13.85
CA ASP A 41 15.85 6.22 15.01
C ASP A 41 15.88 4.90 15.78
N LEU A 42 17.07 4.31 15.87
CA LEU A 42 17.30 3.00 16.49
C LEU A 42 17.32 3.09 18.03
N ASP A 43 17.77 4.21 18.60
CA ASP A 43 17.87 4.40 20.05
C ASP A 43 16.51 4.46 20.75
N SER A 44 15.57 5.23 20.18
CA SER A 44 14.21 5.39 20.71
C SER A 44 13.19 4.48 20.03
N LEU A 45 13.64 3.58 19.14
CA LEU A 45 12.80 2.71 18.32
C LEU A 45 11.61 3.46 17.67
N SER A 46 11.88 4.70 17.25
CA SER A 46 10.86 5.63 16.77
C SER A 46 11.03 5.89 15.27
N LEU A 47 9.96 5.65 14.53
CA LEU A 47 9.83 5.89 13.10
C LEU A 47 9.28 7.31 12.90
N ILE A 48 10.13 8.23 12.44
CA ILE A 48 9.70 9.55 12.04
C ILE A 48 9.21 9.45 10.60
N ALA A 49 7.90 9.59 10.40
CA ALA A 49 7.27 9.54 9.09
C ALA A 49 6.34 10.75 8.91
N PHE A 50 6.51 11.49 7.81
CA PHE A 50 5.69 12.66 7.45
C PHE A 50 5.57 13.72 8.57
N GLY A 51 6.63 13.89 9.37
CA GLY A 51 6.65 14.82 10.51
C GLY A 51 6.01 14.29 11.80
N HIS A 52 5.39 13.10 11.76
CA HIS A 52 4.88 12.39 12.94
C HIS A 52 5.91 11.39 13.48
N ILE A 53 5.89 11.18 14.80
CA ILE A 53 6.76 10.23 15.49
C ILE A 53 5.91 9.00 15.81
N PHE A 54 6.14 7.91 15.09
CA PHE A 54 5.53 6.61 15.35
C PHE A 54 6.47 5.78 16.20
N ARG A 55 6.19 5.62 17.49
CA ARG A 55 6.93 4.69 18.33
C ARG A 55 6.42 3.28 18.10
N LEU A 56 7.30 2.30 18.24
CA LEU A 56 6.92 0.89 18.09
C LEU A 56 5.87 0.44 19.13
N GLU A 57 5.85 1.07 20.30
CA GLU A 57 4.82 0.85 21.33
C GLU A 57 3.42 1.29 20.84
N ASP A 58 3.30 2.46 20.21
CA ASP A 58 2.01 2.96 19.72
C ASP A 58 1.46 2.17 18.51
N LEU A 59 2.31 1.34 17.88
CA LEU A 59 1.93 0.50 16.73
C LEU A 59 1.06 -0.69 17.13
N GLU A 60 1.03 -1.09 18.40
CA GLU A 60 0.30 -2.28 18.84
C GLU A 60 -1.22 -2.19 18.60
N LEU A 61 -1.81 -1.02 18.89
CA LEU A 61 -3.23 -0.77 18.68
C LEU A 61 -3.58 -0.69 17.20
N ALA A 62 -2.72 -0.02 16.42
CA ALA A 62 -2.86 0.08 14.96
C ALA A 62 -2.76 -1.30 14.30
N LEU A 63 -1.82 -2.13 14.73
CA LEU A 63 -1.63 -3.49 14.24
C LEU A 63 -2.85 -4.35 14.58
N GLY A 64 -3.32 -4.32 15.83
CA GLY A 64 -4.52 -5.05 16.26
C GLY A 64 -5.76 -4.68 15.44
N LEU A 65 -6.00 -3.38 15.22
CA LEU A 65 -7.09 -2.91 14.38
C LEU A 65 -6.96 -3.38 12.93
N SER A 66 -5.75 -3.34 12.36
CA SER A 66 -5.49 -3.78 10.99
C SER A 66 -5.76 -5.28 10.80
N VAL A 67 -5.34 -6.11 11.77
CA VAL A 67 -5.57 -7.56 11.74
C VAL A 67 -7.07 -7.86 11.84
N LEU A 68 -7.79 -7.19 12.75
CA LEU A 68 -9.23 -7.33 12.88
C LEU A 68 -9.95 -6.97 11.57
N LEU A 69 -9.55 -5.86 10.93
CA LEU A 69 -10.13 -5.41 9.66
C LEU A 69 -9.91 -6.44 8.54
N VAL A 70 -8.68 -6.94 8.40
CA VAL A 70 -8.33 -7.97 7.40
C VAL A 70 -9.13 -9.25 7.65
N LEU A 71 -9.22 -9.71 8.89
CA LEU A 71 -10.02 -10.88 9.25
C LEU A 71 -11.50 -10.67 8.93
N PHE A 72 -12.05 -9.50 9.23
CA PHE A 72 -13.42 -9.15 8.88
C PHE A 72 -13.66 -9.24 7.36
N PHE A 73 -12.80 -8.61 6.54
CA PHE A 73 -12.92 -8.68 5.08
C PHE A 73 -12.73 -10.09 4.54
N LEU A 74 -11.80 -10.86 5.10
CA LEU A 74 -11.57 -12.25 4.71
C LEU A 74 -12.80 -13.11 4.98
N LEU A 75 -13.33 -13.06 6.20
CA LEU A 75 -14.54 -13.81 6.59
C LEU A 75 -15.75 -13.39 5.75
N ALA A 76 -15.95 -12.09 5.57
CA ALA A 76 -17.00 -11.57 4.69
C ALA A 76 -16.86 -12.15 3.28
N THR A 77 -15.67 -12.10 2.69
CA THR A 77 -15.44 -12.62 1.33
C THR A 77 -15.67 -14.12 1.23
N LEU A 78 -15.28 -14.91 2.23
CA LEU A 78 -15.54 -16.36 2.26
C LEU A 78 -17.04 -16.68 2.34
N VAL A 79 -17.77 -15.97 3.20
CA VAL A 79 -19.21 -16.15 3.37
C VAL A 79 -19.97 -15.68 2.13
N LEU A 80 -19.71 -14.45 1.67
CA LEU A 80 -20.32 -13.89 0.46
C LEU A 80 -19.98 -14.74 -0.78
N GLY A 81 -18.77 -15.26 -0.89
CA GLY A 81 -18.37 -16.18 -1.95
C GLY A 81 -19.18 -17.49 -1.92
N ARG A 82 -19.40 -18.07 -0.74
CA ARG A 82 -20.26 -19.26 -0.57
C ARG A 82 -21.72 -18.97 -0.90
N VAL A 83 -22.25 -17.84 -0.46
CA VAL A 83 -23.63 -17.41 -0.75
C VAL A 83 -23.81 -17.20 -2.26
N TRP A 84 -22.83 -16.55 -2.91
CA TRP A 84 -22.86 -16.31 -4.35
C TRP A 84 -22.78 -17.61 -5.15
N CYS A 85 -21.74 -18.41 -4.92
CA CYS A 85 -21.51 -19.66 -5.66
C CYS A 85 -22.60 -20.72 -5.40
N GLY A 86 -23.26 -20.68 -4.24
CA GLY A 86 -24.32 -21.63 -3.88
C GLY A 86 -25.73 -21.24 -4.33
N TRP A 87 -26.09 -19.95 -4.26
CA TRP A 87 -27.49 -19.52 -4.37
C TRP A 87 -27.75 -18.42 -5.40
N ALA A 88 -26.76 -17.55 -5.68
CA ALA A 88 -26.95 -16.40 -6.56
C ALA A 88 -26.25 -16.55 -7.92
N CYS A 89 -25.56 -17.67 -8.17
CA CYS A 89 -24.84 -17.90 -9.42
C CYS A 89 -25.83 -17.92 -10.60
N PRO A 90 -25.75 -16.96 -11.55
CA PRO A 90 -26.72 -16.83 -12.64
C PRO A 90 -26.54 -17.89 -13.73
N GLN A 91 -25.54 -18.76 -13.60
CA GLN A 91 -25.23 -19.83 -14.55
C GLN A 91 -25.80 -21.19 -14.11
N THR A 92 -26.34 -21.28 -12.89
CA THR A 92 -27.03 -22.48 -12.39
C THR A 92 -28.56 -22.33 -12.41
N ALA A 93 -29.06 -21.16 -12.81
CA ALA A 93 -30.47 -20.88 -13.10
C ALA A 93 -30.71 -20.94 -14.61
#